data_AF-A0A2T2VBE6-F1
#
_entry.id   AF-A0A2T2VBE6-F1
#
_cell.length_a   1.000
_cell.length_b   1.000
_cell.length_c   1.000
_cell.angle_alpha   90.00
_cell.angle_beta   90.00
_cell.angle_gamma   90.00
#
_symmetry.space_group_name_H-M   'P 1'
#
loop_
_entity.id
_entity.type
_entity.pdbx_description
1 polymer ?
#
loop_
_entity_poly.entity_id
_entity_poly.type
_entity_poly.pdbx_seq_one_letter_code
_entity_poly.pdbx_strand_id
1 'polypeptide(L)'
;MLTALDWFIVVVLLCGLIRGYVVGAVRQAASLLGLVAALLFSVEFMDVVGEAMVTSLGLSESLIPLAGFTVLFLGVYLLFLALSRLVEQVLDSLSLSVVNQVAGGAVGGVKAALLLSLLFLVLSGLEMPGQDTRDESALYRPVARLLPQTIEATEEWVPAAKKAADQLSRQIRSEVQSPSDASPESVGLDSES
;
A
#
# COMPACT_ATOMS: atom_id res chain seq x y z
N MET A 1 17.23 -1.22 22.79
CA MET A 1 16.98 -2.67 22.84
C MET A 1 16.02 -2.99 21.70
N LEU A 2 16.06 -4.18 21.09
CA LEU A 2 15.10 -4.54 20.04
C LEU A 2 13.75 -4.84 20.67
N THR A 3 12.71 -4.15 20.22
CA THR A 3 11.33 -4.32 20.67
C THR A 3 10.64 -5.48 19.94
N ALA A 4 9.44 -5.87 20.38
CA ALA A 4 8.61 -6.83 19.66
C ALA A 4 8.27 -6.34 18.23
N LEU A 5 8.11 -5.02 18.06
CA LEU A 5 7.88 -4.40 16.77
C LEU A 5 9.11 -4.51 15.85
N ASP A 6 10.32 -4.35 16.38
CA ASP A 6 11.55 -4.55 15.60
C ASP A 6 11.68 -6.00 15.10
N TRP A 7 11.36 -6.98 15.95
CA TRP A 7 11.36 -8.39 15.54
C TRP A 7 10.33 -8.69 14.47
N PHE A 8 9.13 -8.13 14.59
CA PHE A 8 8.10 -8.23 13.55
C PHE A 8 8.61 -7.65 12.21
N ILE A 9 9.20 -6.45 12.24
CA ILE A 9 9.77 -5.80 11.04
C ILE A 9 10.85 -6.69 10.41
N VAL A 10 11.81 -7.19 11.21
CA VAL A 10 12.89 -8.04 10.72
C VAL A 10 12.35 -9.31 10.06
N VAL A 11 11.35 -9.97 10.65
CA VAL A 11 10.75 -11.19 10.08
C VAL A 11 10.08 -10.89 8.75
N VAL A 12 9.34 -9.79 8.63
CA VAL A 12 8.69 -9.41 7.36
C VAL A 12 9.72 -9.08 6.29
N LEU A 13 10.76 -8.32 6.62
CA LEU A 13 11.83 -7.99 5.68
C LEU A 13 12.60 -9.23 5.23
N LEU A 14 12.92 -10.13 6.16
CA LEU A 14 13.62 -11.38 5.85
C LEU A 14 12.75 -12.29 4.98
N CYS A 15 11.45 -12.38 5.26
CA CYS A 15 10.49 -13.10 4.42
C CYS A 15 10.45 -12.52 3.00
N GLY A 16 10.43 -11.19 2.87
CA GLY A 16 10.53 -10.49 1.59
C GLY A 16 11.81 -10.82 0.83
N LEU A 17 12.94 -10.85 1.53
CA LEU A 17 14.25 -11.13 0.96
C LEU A 17 14.37 -12.59 0.51
N ILE A 18 13.96 -13.55 1.34
CA ILE A 18 13.96 -14.99 1.00
C ILE A 18 13.01 -15.26 -0.16
N ARG A 19 11.77 -14.75 -0.08
CA ARG A 19 10.79 -14.90 -1.17
C ARG A 19 11.30 -14.24 -2.44
N GLY A 20 11.94 -13.08 -2.34
CA GLY A 20 12.62 -12.41 -3.43
C GLY A 20 13.68 -13.28 -4.10
N TYR A 21 14.53 -13.90 -3.27
CA TYR A 21 15.61 -14.76 -3.73
C TYR A 21 15.09 -16.00 -4.47
N VAL A 22 14.08 -16.66 -3.91
CA VAL A 22 13.44 -17.85 -4.50
C VAL A 22 12.72 -17.51 -5.81
N VAL A 23 12.08 -16.34 -5.89
CA VAL A 23 11.31 -15.89 -7.06
C VAL A 23 12.19 -15.29 -8.16
N GLY A 24 13.35 -14.75 -7.82
CA GLY A 24 14.28 -14.10 -8.76
C GLY A 24 13.89 -12.67 -9.16
N ALA A 25 14.89 -11.92 -9.65
CA ALA A 25 14.78 -10.49 -9.95
C ALA A 25 13.77 -10.19 -11.05
N VAL A 26 13.82 -10.92 -12.17
CA VAL A 26 12.97 -10.62 -13.32
C VAL A 26 11.49 -10.72 -12.97
N ARG A 27 11.12 -11.76 -12.21
CA ARG A 27 9.74 -11.94 -11.75
C ARG A 27 9.34 -10.94 -10.68
N GLN A 28 10.23 -10.59 -9.76
CA GLN A 28 9.97 -9.52 -8.79
C GLN A 28 9.75 -8.18 -9.48
N ALA A 29 10.56 -7.84 -10.49
CA ALA A 29 10.40 -6.64 -11.30
C ALA A 29 9.08 -6.64 -12.08
N ALA A 30 8.75 -7.74 -12.77
CA ALA A 30 7.47 -7.86 -13.47
C ALA A 30 6.26 -7.74 -12.53
N SER A 31 6.32 -8.36 -11.35
CA SER A 31 5.27 -8.23 -10.33
C SER A 31 5.16 -6.81 -9.79
N LEU A 32 6.28 -6.11 -9.62
CA LEU A 32 6.29 -4.73 -9.14
C LEU A 32 5.71 -3.78 -10.20
N LEU A 33 6.13 -3.93 -11.45
CA LEU A 33 5.58 -3.19 -12.58
C LEU A 33 4.08 -3.44 -12.72
N GLY A 34 3.64 -4.69 -12.57
CA GLY A 34 2.23 -5.03 -12.57
C GLY A 34 1.44 -4.43 -11.43
N LEU A 35 2.03 -4.36 -10.23
CA LEU A 35 1.42 -3.69 -9.08
C LEU A 35 1.25 -2.19 -9.35
N VAL A 36 2.30 -1.53 -9.85
CA VAL A 36 2.25 -0.09 -10.17
C VAL A 36 1.23 0.16 -11.27
N ALA A 37 1.29 -0.58 -12.37
CA ALA A 37 0.33 -0.47 -13.46
C ALA A 37 -1.10 -0.68 -12.95
N ALA A 38 -1.35 -1.72 -12.15
CA ALA A 38 -2.67 -1.95 -11.55
C ALA A 38 -3.13 -0.76 -10.72
N LEU A 39 -2.29 -0.17 -9.87
CA LEU A 39 -2.65 1.03 -9.11
C LEU A 39 -3.02 2.20 -10.03
N LEU A 40 -2.19 2.49 -11.04
CA LEU A 40 -2.42 3.62 -11.95
C LEU A 40 -3.70 3.45 -12.75
N PHE A 41 -3.91 2.28 -13.36
CA PHE A 41 -5.13 1.98 -14.09
C PHE A 41 -6.35 2.01 -13.17
N SER A 42 -6.24 1.54 -11.93
CA SER A 42 -7.38 1.53 -11.01
C SER A 42 -7.79 2.92 -10.61
N VAL A 43 -6.85 3.80 -10.29
CA VAL A 43 -7.16 5.20 -9.94
C VAL A 43 -7.77 5.95 -11.12
N GLU A 44 -7.27 5.73 -12.33
CA GLU A 44 -7.78 6.43 -13.52
C GLU A 44 -9.19 5.95 -13.92
N PHE A 45 -9.48 4.65 -13.76
CA PHE A 45 -10.72 4.04 -14.26
C PHE A 45 -11.72 3.66 -13.15
N MET A 46 -11.45 3.96 -11.87
CA MET A 46 -12.32 3.55 -10.75
C MET A 46 -13.75 4.07 -10.88
N ASP A 47 -13.94 5.31 -11.33
CA ASP A 47 -15.28 5.89 -11.42
C ASP A 47 -16.10 5.20 -12.52
N VAL A 48 -15.49 4.99 -13.70
CA VAL A 48 -16.12 4.33 -14.86
C VAL A 48 -16.57 2.91 -14.51
N VAL A 49 -15.70 2.13 -13.87
CA VAL A 49 -16.02 0.75 -13.49
C VAL A 49 -16.96 0.71 -12.28
N GLY A 50 -16.81 1.64 -11.34
CA GLY A 50 -17.66 1.75 -10.16
C GLY A 50 -19.12 2.06 -10.51
N GLU A 51 -19.36 2.98 -11.44
CA GLU A 51 -20.71 3.33 -11.93
C GLU A 51 -21.41 2.13 -12.58
N ALA A 52 -20.68 1.38 -13.42
CA ALA A 52 -21.19 0.16 -14.04
C ALA A 52 -21.56 -0.90 -12.99
N MET A 53 -20.76 -1.03 -11.93
CA MET A 53 -21.03 -1.95 -10.82
C MET A 53 -22.25 -1.54 -9.99
N VAL A 54 -22.34 -0.27 -9.60
CA VAL A 54 -23.48 0.25 -8.82
C VAL A 54 -24.78 0.09 -9.59
N THR A 55 -24.80 0.44 -10.88
CA THR A 55 -25.99 0.31 -11.73
C THR A 55 -26.42 -1.15 -11.87
N SER A 56 -25.47 -2.10 -11.91
CA SER A 56 -25.76 -3.52 -12.10
C SER A 56 -26.09 -4.28 -10.81
N LEU A 57 -25.50 -3.88 -9.67
CA LEU A 57 -25.60 -4.59 -8.39
C LEU A 57 -26.45 -3.85 -7.34
N GLY A 58 -26.90 -2.63 -7.61
CA GLY A 58 -27.71 -1.82 -6.69
C GLY A 58 -26.95 -1.41 -5.43
N LEU A 59 -25.61 -1.28 -5.51
CA LEU A 59 -24.79 -0.83 -4.39
C LEU A 59 -24.97 0.67 -4.15
N SER A 60 -24.62 1.14 -2.95
CA SER A 60 -24.65 2.59 -2.62
C SER A 60 -23.67 3.36 -3.50
N GLU A 61 -24.08 4.54 -3.99
CA GLU A 61 -23.23 5.45 -4.77
C GLU A 61 -21.95 5.86 -4.02
N SER A 62 -21.99 5.89 -2.69
CA SER A 62 -20.81 6.17 -1.86
C SER A 62 -19.71 5.11 -1.99
N LEU A 63 -20.03 3.93 -2.52
CA LEU A 63 -19.08 2.84 -2.75
C LEU A 63 -18.50 2.82 -4.17
N ILE A 64 -18.95 3.71 -5.08
CA ILE A 64 -18.50 3.76 -6.48
C ILE A 64 -16.97 3.74 -6.59
N PRO A 65 -16.23 4.67 -5.96
CA PRO A 65 -14.78 4.73 -6.16
C PRO A 65 -14.07 3.52 -5.56
N LEU A 66 -14.53 3.07 -4.38
CA LEU A 66 -13.91 1.95 -3.67
C LEU A 66 -14.13 0.61 -4.40
N ALA A 67 -15.35 0.35 -4.87
CA ALA A 67 -15.69 -0.87 -5.59
C ALA A 67 -14.98 -0.91 -6.95
N GLY A 68 -15.00 0.19 -7.70
CA GLY A 68 -14.33 0.30 -9.00
C GLY A 68 -12.82 0.14 -8.88
N PHE A 69 -12.19 0.84 -7.93
CA PHE A 69 -10.76 0.71 -7.65
C PHE A 69 -10.41 -0.75 -7.30
N THR A 70 -11.15 -1.38 -6.39
CA THR A 70 -10.85 -2.74 -5.91
C THR A 70 -10.92 -3.76 -7.05
N VAL A 71 -11.97 -3.71 -7.87
CA VAL A 71 -12.18 -4.68 -8.95
C VAL A 71 -11.14 -4.50 -10.06
N LEU A 72 -10.88 -3.25 -10.50
CA LEU A 72 -9.83 -2.97 -11.47
C LEU A 72 -8.46 -3.38 -10.96
N PHE A 73 -8.15 -3.03 -9.71
CA PHE A 73 -6.85 -3.31 -9.12
C PHE A 73 -6.60 -4.80 -9.09
N LEU A 74 -7.57 -5.57 -8.59
CA LEU A 74 -7.45 -7.02 -8.51
C LEU A 74 -7.39 -7.64 -9.91
N GLY A 75 -8.23 -7.21 -10.84
CA GLY A 75 -8.24 -7.73 -12.22
C GLY A 75 -6.92 -7.51 -12.94
N VAL A 76 -6.42 -6.28 -12.96
CA VAL A 76 -5.15 -5.92 -13.62
C VAL A 76 -3.98 -6.58 -12.90
N TYR A 77 -3.96 -6.55 -11.57
CA TYR A 77 -2.88 -7.18 -10.78
C TYR A 77 -2.80 -8.69 -11.03
N LEU A 78 -3.93 -9.39 -11.04
CA LEU A 78 -3.98 -10.83 -11.33
C LEU A 78 -3.52 -11.15 -12.76
N LEU A 79 -3.88 -10.30 -13.73
CA LEU A 79 -3.40 -10.43 -15.11
C LEU A 79 -1.88 -10.34 -15.18
N PHE A 80 -1.28 -9.33 -14.52
CA PHE A 80 0.17 -9.20 -14.46
C PHE A 80 0.83 -10.35 -13.71
N LEU A 81 0.20 -10.88 -12.67
CA LEU A 81 0.69 -12.06 -11.97
C LEU A 81 0.71 -13.28 -12.89
N ALA A 82 -0.31 -13.47 -13.72
CA ALA A 82 -0.33 -14.52 -14.73
C ALA A 82 0.76 -14.32 -15.79
N LEU A 83 0.90 -13.10 -16.34
CA LEU A 83 1.95 -12.75 -17.29
C LEU A 83 3.34 -13.01 -16.72
N SER A 84 3.57 -12.63 -15.46
CA SER A 84 4.87 -12.83 -14.80
C SER A 84 5.28 -14.31 -14.73
N ARG A 85 4.31 -15.23 -14.60
CA ARG A 85 4.57 -16.69 -14.64
C ARG A 85 4.89 -17.21 -16.04
N LEU A 86 4.28 -16.62 -17.07
CA LEU A 86 4.62 -16.98 -18.46
C LEU A 86 6.04 -16.54 -18.80
N VAL A 87 6.43 -15.35 -18.36
CA VAL A 87 7.81 -14.87 -18.48
C VAL A 87 8.78 -15.80 -17.74
N GLU A 88 8.40 -16.26 -16.55
CA GLU A 88 9.17 -17.23 -15.75
C GLU A 88 9.44 -18.53 -16.51
N GLN A 89 8.43 -19.11 -17.19
CA GLN A 89 8.62 -20.33 -17.99
C GLN A 89 9.64 -20.15 -19.12
N VAL A 90 9.67 -18.97 -19.73
CA VAL A 90 10.64 -18.64 -20.79
C VAL A 90 12.04 -18.47 -20.20
N LEU A 91 12.15 -17.86 -19.03
CA LEU A 91 13.44 -17.59 -18.37
C LEU A 91 14.00 -18.78 -17.61
N ASP A 92 13.17 -19.71 -17.14
CA ASP A 92 13.62 -20.96 -16.52
C ASP A 92 14.36 -21.86 -17.53
N SER A 93 14.06 -21.71 -18.82
CA SER A 93 14.85 -22.33 -19.89
C SER A 93 16.27 -21.75 -20.00
N LEU A 94 16.50 -20.57 -19.41
CA LEU A 94 17.76 -19.84 -19.38
C LEU A 94 18.38 -19.95 -17.98
N SER A 95 18.89 -21.14 -17.62
CA SER A 95 19.71 -21.43 -16.41
C SER A 95 19.92 -20.22 -15.49
N LEU A 96 18.94 -19.94 -14.61
CA LEU A 96 18.92 -18.68 -13.88
C LEU A 96 20.15 -18.57 -12.96
N SER A 97 21.03 -17.63 -13.30
CA SER A 97 22.27 -17.38 -12.55
C SER A 97 21.96 -16.96 -11.11
N VAL A 98 22.85 -17.31 -10.17
CA VAL A 98 22.84 -16.83 -8.77
C VAL A 98 22.64 -15.32 -8.69
N VAL A 99 23.13 -14.57 -9.68
CA VAL A 99 22.94 -13.11 -9.79
C VAL A 99 21.44 -12.73 -9.85
N ASN A 100 20.62 -13.45 -10.61
CA ASN A 100 19.18 -13.20 -10.70
C ASN A 100 18.48 -13.45 -9.37
N GLN A 101 18.89 -14.48 -8.63
CA GLN A 101 18.32 -14.79 -7.32
C GLN A 101 18.72 -13.73 -6.29
N VAL A 102 20.00 -13.37 -6.21
CA VAL A 102 20.48 -12.33 -5.27
C VAL A 102 19.81 -10.99 -5.55
N ALA A 103 19.75 -10.57 -6.82
CA ALA A 103 19.04 -9.35 -7.21
C ALA A 103 17.53 -9.47 -6.88
N GLY A 104 16.93 -10.65 -7.03
CA GLY A 104 15.56 -10.92 -6.62
C GLY A 104 15.35 -10.75 -5.12
N GLY A 105 16.30 -11.19 -4.30
CA GLY A 105 16.28 -10.99 -2.86
C GLY A 105 16.31 -9.51 -2.48
N ALA A 106 17.17 -8.72 -3.13
CA ALA A 106 17.22 -7.28 -2.92
C ALA A 106 15.89 -6.59 -3.29
N VAL A 107 15.34 -6.89 -4.48
CA VAL A 107 14.04 -6.33 -4.91
C VAL A 107 12.91 -6.77 -3.98
N GLY A 108 12.89 -8.03 -3.54
CA GLY A 108 11.89 -8.55 -2.61
C GLY A 108 11.97 -7.90 -1.22
N GLY A 109 13.19 -7.65 -0.72
CA GLY A 109 13.42 -6.94 0.53
C GLY A 109 12.94 -5.48 0.46
N VAL A 110 13.32 -4.75 -0.59
CA VAL A 110 12.84 -3.37 -0.82
C VAL A 110 11.32 -3.33 -0.92
N LYS A 111 10.73 -4.23 -1.71
CA LYS A 111 9.27 -4.33 -1.85
C LYS A 111 8.58 -4.60 -0.51
N ALA A 112 9.11 -5.51 0.31
CA ALA A 112 8.57 -5.78 1.63
C ALA A 112 8.68 -4.55 2.56
N ALA A 113 9.80 -3.82 2.50
CA ALA A 113 9.99 -2.59 3.27
C ALA A 113 8.99 -1.50 2.87
N LEU A 114 8.72 -1.35 1.57
CA LEU A 114 7.71 -0.40 1.06
C LEU A 114 6.30 -0.79 1.49
N LEU A 115 5.93 -2.07 1.40
CA LEU A 115 4.63 -2.55 1.88
C LEU A 115 4.47 -2.35 3.39
N LEU A 116 5.54 -2.54 4.16
CA LEU A 116 5.53 -2.30 5.60
C LEU A 116 5.42 -0.81 5.93
N SER A 117 6.08 0.05 5.16
CA SER A 117 5.94 1.50 5.24
C SER A 117 4.51 1.96 4.93
N LEU A 118 3.88 1.38 3.91
CA LEU A 118 2.48 1.63 3.59
C LEU A 118 1.56 1.20 4.74
N LEU A 119 1.78 0.01 5.28
CA LEU A 119 1.03 -0.50 6.42
C LEU A 119 1.15 0.45 7.62
N PHE A 120 2.36 0.88 7.97
CA PHE A 120 2.59 1.83 9.07
C PHE A 120 1.95 3.19 8.84
N LEU A 121 1.89 3.68 7.60
CA LEU A 121 1.20 4.93 7.29
C LEU A 121 -0.30 4.83 7.57
N VAL A 122 -0.94 3.73 7.14
CA VAL A 122 -2.37 3.46 7.40
C VAL A 122 -2.62 3.30 8.90
N LEU A 123 -1.80 2.49 9.57
CA LEU A 123 -1.88 2.27 11.02
C LEU A 123 -1.63 3.56 11.81
N SER A 124 -0.76 4.44 11.32
CA SER A 124 -0.52 5.74 11.91
C SER A 124 -1.76 6.63 11.90
N GLY A 125 -2.58 6.58 10.84
CA GLY A 125 -3.86 7.26 10.79
C GLY A 125 -4.88 6.72 11.80
N LEU A 126 -4.74 5.47 12.23
CA LEU A 126 -5.59 4.80 13.22
C LEU A 126 -5.03 4.87 14.65
N GLU A 127 -3.96 5.64 14.88
CA GLU A 127 -3.26 5.73 16.18
C GLU A 127 -2.74 4.38 16.75
N MET A 128 -2.57 3.36 15.89
CA MET A 128 -2.05 2.04 16.26
C MET A 128 -0.72 1.75 15.55
N PRO A 129 0.27 1.05 16.16
CA PRO A 129 0.42 0.83 17.60
C PRO A 129 0.63 2.15 18.35
N GLY A 130 0.42 2.16 19.67
CA GLY A 130 0.53 3.38 20.50
C GLY A 130 1.87 4.09 20.39
N GLN A 131 1.90 5.40 20.64
CA GLN A 131 3.07 6.26 20.41
C GLN A 131 4.34 5.75 21.13
N ASP A 132 4.21 5.28 22.36
CA ASP A 132 5.31 4.72 23.15
C ASP A 132 5.97 3.52 22.42
N THR A 133 5.17 2.62 21.85
CA THR A 133 5.66 1.46 21.10
C THR A 133 6.37 1.86 19.80
N ARG A 134 5.97 2.99 19.19
CA ARG A 134 6.61 3.52 17.98
C ARG A 134 7.96 4.15 18.29
N ASP A 135 8.04 4.90 19.39
CA ASP A 135 9.25 5.61 19.80
C ASP A 135 10.32 4.69 20.40
N GLU A 136 9.91 3.58 21.02
CA GLU A 136 10.83 2.54 21.48
C GLU A 136 11.44 1.70 20.35
N SER A 137 10.78 1.64 19.17
CA SER A 137 11.24 0.84 18.03
C SER A 137 12.29 1.57 17.21
N ALA A 138 13.45 0.92 17.05
CA ALA A 138 14.55 1.44 16.25
C ALA A 138 14.26 1.39 14.73
N LEU A 139 13.47 0.40 14.28
CA LEU A 139 13.20 0.17 12.86
C LEU A 139 11.91 0.81 12.35
N TYR A 140 11.00 1.22 13.24
CA TYR A 140 9.73 1.83 12.84
C TYR A 140 9.93 3.10 12.01
N ARG A 141 10.68 4.08 12.54
CA ARG A 141 10.90 5.37 11.84
C ARG A 141 11.63 5.22 10.50
N PRO A 142 12.75 4.46 10.39
CA PRO A 142 13.41 4.24 9.10
C PRO A 142 12.48 3.61 8.07
N VAL A 143 11.74 2.57 8.44
CA VAL A 143 10.85 1.87 7.51
C VAL A 143 9.67 2.73 7.11
N ALA A 144 9.01 3.40 8.06
CA ALA A 144 7.83 4.24 7.79
C ALA A 144 8.12 5.41 6.83
N ARG A 145 9.38 5.86 6.71
CA ARG A 145 9.80 6.93 5.81
C ARG A 145 10.12 6.47 4.39
N LEU A 146 10.28 5.16 4.17
CA LEU A 146 10.69 4.65 2.87
C LEU A 146 9.64 4.93 1.78
N LEU A 147 8.35 4.78 2.09
CA LEU A 147 7.31 5.01 1.11
C LEU A 147 7.20 6.49 0.70
N PRO A 148 7.10 7.47 1.63
CA PRO A 148 7.12 8.89 1.26
C PRO A 148 8.34 9.27 0.42
N GLN A 149 9.54 8.84 0.84
CA GLN A 149 10.78 9.12 0.11
C GLN A 149 10.79 8.50 -1.28
N THR A 150 10.24 7.30 -1.43
CA THR A 150 10.15 6.63 -2.74
C THR A 150 9.15 7.33 -3.64
N ILE A 151 8.02 7.81 -3.10
CA ILE A 151 7.06 8.60 -3.86
C ILE A 151 7.74 9.89 -4.34
N GLU A 152 8.34 10.67 -3.44
CA GLU A 152 9.07 11.90 -3.77
C GLU A 152 10.14 11.67 -4.84
N ALA A 153 10.94 10.60 -4.70
CA ALA A 153 11.98 10.24 -5.66
C ALA A 153 11.43 9.79 -7.03
N THR A 154 10.18 9.34 -7.09
CA THR A 154 9.52 8.89 -8.33
C THR A 154 8.54 9.90 -8.91
N GLU A 155 8.30 11.04 -8.24
CA GLU A 155 7.38 12.10 -8.70
C GLU A 155 7.71 12.59 -10.11
N GLU A 156 8.99 12.67 -10.45
CA GLU A 156 9.46 13.11 -11.76
C GLU A 156 9.16 12.09 -12.88
N TRP A 157 9.05 10.81 -12.55
CA TRP A 157 8.90 9.71 -13.52
C TRP A 157 7.47 9.15 -13.57
N VAL A 158 6.70 9.27 -12.48
CA VAL A 158 5.36 8.71 -12.33
C VAL A 158 4.43 9.73 -11.66
N PRO A 159 3.94 10.75 -12.38
CA PRO A 159 3.08 11.81 -11.83
C PRO A 159 1.75 11.28 -11.27
N ALA A 160 1.31 10.11 -11.71
CA ALA A 160 0.13 9.44 -11.19
C ALA A 160 0.32 8.84 -9.79
N ALA A 161 1.57 8.56 -9.36
CA ALA A 161 1.85 8.15 -7.98
C ALA A 161 1.53 9.28 -6.99
N LYS A 162 1.81 10.54 -7.37
CA LYS A 162 1.46 11.73 -6.59
C LYS A 162 -0.05 11.91 -6.46
N LYS A 163 -0.79 11.80 -7.57
CA LYS A 163 -2.26 11.87 -7.54
C LYS A 163 -2.88 10.84 -6.60
N ALA A 164 -2.39 9.59 -6.64
CA ALA A 164 -2.86 8.53 -5.77
C ALA A 164 -2.51 8.81 -4.29
N ALA A 165 -1.29 9.30 -4.00
CA ALA A 165 -0.87 9.69 -2.65
C ALA A 165 -1.70 10.86 -2.10
N ASP A 166 -2.00 11.85 -2.94
CA ASP A 166 -2.82 13.03 -2.60
C ASP A 166 -4.29 12.67 -2.38
N GLN A 167 -4.81 11.63 -3.04
CA GLN A 167 -6.16 11.13 -2.81
C GLN A 167 -6.25 10.33 -1.50
N LEU A 168 -5.29 9.43 -1.26
CA LEU A 168 -5.24 8.63 -0.03
C LEU A 168 -5.09 9.52 1.22
N SER A 169 -4.21 10.52 1.15
CA SER A 169 -3.99 11.47 2.25
C SER A 169 -5.23 12.34 2.54
N ARG A 170 -6.00 12.71 1.52
CA ARG A 170 -7.29 13.41 1.70
C ARG A 170 -8.34 12.54 2.38
N GLN A 171 -8.45 11.27 1.98
CA GLN A 171 -9.42 10.34 2.59
C GLN A 171 -9.09 10.03 4.05
N ILE A 172 -7.82 9.73 4.35
CA ILE A 172 -7.36 9.51 5.74
C ILE A 172 -7.62 10.77 6.58
N ARG A 173 -7.38 11.98 6.05
CA ARG A 173 -7.67 13.23 6.77
C ARG A 173 -9.17 13.43 6.99
N SER A 174 -10.03 13.12 6.03
CA SER A 174 -11.48 13.28 6.18
C SER A 174 -12.11 12.28 7.17
N GLU A 175 -11.63 11.03 7.23
CA GLU A 175 -12.14 10.05 8.20
C GLU A 175 -11.62 10.30 9.62
N VAL A 176 -10.35 10.68 9.78
CA VAL A 176 -9.76 10.96 11.10
C VAL A 176 -10.37 12.20 11.76
N GLN A 177 -10.88 13.17 10.99
CA GLN A 177 -11.54 14.37 11.52
C GLN A 177 -13.06 14.20 11.73
N SER A 178 -13.68 13.13 11.20
CA SER A 178 -15.15 12.98 11.20
C SER A 178 -15.83 12.36 12.44
N PRO A 179 -15.16 11.89 13.53
CA PRO A 179 -15.90 11.43 14.72
C PRO A 179 -15.69 12.26 16.01
N SER A 180 -15.10 13.46 15.96
CA SER A 180 -14.88 14.26 17.18
C SER A 180 -15.22 15.75 17.09
N ASP A 181 -16.16 16.15 16.23
CA ASP A 181 -16.76 17.50 16.26
C ASP A 181 -18.28 17.48 16.53
N ALA A 182 -18.87 16.31 16.82
CA ALA A 182 -20.23 16.22 17.32
C ALA A 182 -20.26 16.47 18.84
N SER A 183 -20.35 17.76 19.17
CA SER A 183 -20.57 18.32 20.51
C SER A 183 -21.76 17.69 21.24
N PRO A 184 -21.86 17.91 22.56
CA PRO A 184 -23.07 18.59 23.03
C PRO A 184 -22.73 19.97 23.56
N GLU A 185 -23.13 20.94 22.76
CA GLU A 185 -23.39 22.32 23.15
C GLU A 185 -24.49 22.34 24.23
N SER A 186 -24.39 23.29 25.16
CA SER A 186 -25.47 23.80 26.01
C SER A 186 -26.09 22.87 27.07
N VAL A 187 -25.60 22.97 28.32
CA VAL A 187 -26.52 23.03 29.47
C VAL A 187 -26.44 24.43 30.02
N GLY A 188 -27.30 25.29 29.49
CA GLY A 188 -27.70 26.51 30.16
C GLY A 188 -28.45 26.14 31.42
N LEU A 189 -27.99 26.65 32.56
CA LEU A 189 -28.80 26.82 33.76
C LEU A 189 -28.56 28.23 34.28
N ASP A 190 -29.03 29.20 33.48
CA ASP A 190 -29.66 30.37 34.06
C ASP A 190 -31.05 29.91 34.54
N SER A 191 -31.21 29.74 35.84
CA SER A 191 -32.51 29.74 36.48
C SER A 191 -32.47 30.70 37.65
N GLU A 192 -33.11 31.83 37.43
CA GLU A 192 -33.59 32.80 38.41
C GLU A 192 -34.20 32.12 39.65
N SER A 193 -33.75 32.51 40.85
CA SER A 193 -34.58 33.03 41.96
C SER A 193 -33.74 33.32 43.20
#